data_AF-A0AAD7TUI3-F1
#
_entry.id   AF-A0AAD7TUI3-F1
#
_cell.length_a   1.000
_cell.length_b   1.000
_cell.length_c   1.000
_cell.angle_alpha   90.00
_cell.angle_beta   90.00
_cell.angle_gamma   90.00
#
_symmetry.space_group_name_H-M   'P 1'
#
loop_
_entity.id
_entity.type
_entity.pdbx_description
1 polymer ?
#
loop_
_entity_poly.entity_id
_entity_poly.type
_entity_poly.pdbx_seq_one_letter_code
_entity_poly.pdbx_strand_id
1 'polypeptide(L)'
;MVQNAHITLYGHSRSPFCHRVHLALEEAKADYTFYAVDIRDQPLMAWYAETINPVGKQIPAITYGPKGDPRNPAPESAAINESLVILEFLADVFPEAHLLPVDPILRARVRLFINTVESKLVEGFRQFFFAYTPGADAVLLSGFEAIQALLPPTGFAAGEWSLADIAAAPFTAWVYLMLEHDLGPFPAGEGLRLFELLKSPKFARLLAYIEEVQERPSFKRTFWGKDLTIEFWRADSRFQRQ
;
A
#
# COMPACT_ATOMS: atom_id res chain seq x y z
N MET A 1 -7.69 -7.85 22.56
CA MET A 1 -7.74 -8.69 21.34
C MET A 1 -6.98 -9.96 21.62
N VAL A 2 -7.61 -11.12 21.46
CA VAL A 2 -6.93 -12.41 21.60
C VAL A 2 -6.46 -12.82 20.21
N GLN A 3 -5.15 -12.78 19.99
CA GLN A 3 -4.55 -13.26 18.76
C GLN A 3 -4.28 -14.77 18.90
N ASN A 4 -5.02 -15.58 18.14
CA ASN A 4 -5.01 -17.04 18.28
C ASN A 4 -3.82 -17.72 17.58
N ALA A 5 -3.15 -17.04 16.65
CA ALA A 5 -1.98 -17.54 15.94
C ALA A 5 -1.01 -16.39 15.64
N HIS A 6 0.27 -16.71 15.50
CA HIS A 6 1.31 -15.76 15.13
C HIS A 6 1.20 -15.37 13.66
N ILE A 7 1.49 -14.10 13.37
CA ILE A 7 1.55 -13.56 12.00
C ILE A 7 3.00 -13.26 11.65
N THR A 8 3.48 -13.79 10.54
CA THR A 8 4.71 -13.30 9.91
C THR A 8 4.37 -12.64 8.59
N LEU A 9 4.71 -11.36 8.42
CA LEU A 9 4.60 -10.64 7.16
C LEU A 9 5.93 -10.67 6.43
N TYR A 10 5.91 -11.23 5.23
CA TYR A 10 7.03 -11.26 4.31
C TYR A 10 6.86 -10.15 3.28
N GLY A 11 7.82 -9.23 3.22
CA GLY A 11 7.72 -8.12 2.30
C GLY A 11 8.90 -7.17 2.34
N HIS A 12 8.75 -6.04 1.65
CA HIS A 12 9.75 -4.99 1.61
C HIS A 12 9.14 -3.67 2.05
N SER A 13 9.87 -2.93 2.87
CA SER A 13 9.40 -1.65 3.41
C SER A 13 9.28 -0.53 2.39
N ARG A 14 9.89 -0.73 1.22
CA ARG A 14 9.75 0.13 0.04
C ARG A 14 8.74 -0.45 -0.98
N SER A 15 7.75 -1.23 -0.54
CA SER A 15 6.59 -1.65 -1.35
C SER A 15 5.28 -1.08 -0.82
N PRO A 16 4.50 -0.33 -1.63
CA PRO A 16 3.21 0.20 -1.19
C PRO A 16 2.18 -0.91 -0.90
N PHE A 17 2.26 -2.05 -1.59
CA PHE A 17 1.41 -3.21 -1.32
C PHE A 17 1.70 -3.84 0.04
N CYS A 18 2.99 -3.95 0.42
CA CYS A 18 3.38 -4.40 1.77
C CYS A 18 2.95 -3.38 2.84
N HIS A 19 3.04 -2.09 2.52
CA HIS A 19 2.65 -1.02 3.42
C HIS A 19 1.16 -1.07 3.79
N ARG A 20 0.27 -1.50 2.88
CA ARG A 20 -1.15 -1.79 3.21
C ARG A 20 -1.26 -2.77 4.38
N VAL A 21 -0.53 -3.88 4.29
CA VAL A 21 -0.60 -4.95 5.30
C VAL A 21 -0.03 -4.47 6.63
N HIS A 22 1.09 -3.72 6.61
CA HIS A 22 1.61 -3.08 7.81
C HIS A 22 0.59 -2.15 8.48
N LEU A 23 -0.08 -1.30 7.72
CA LEU A 23 -1.10 -0.40 8.26
C LEU A 23 -2.21 -1.19 8.94
N ALA A 24 -2.74 -2.24 8.31
CA ALA A 24 -3.79 -3.06 8.90
C ALA A 24 -3.35 -3.78 10.18
N LEU A 25 -2.14 -4.33 10.21
CA LEU A 25 -1.58 -4.97 11.41
C LEU A 25 -1.40 -3.97 12.56
N GLU A 26 -0.96 -2.75 12.26
CA GLU A 26 -0.80 -1.67 13.24
C GLU A 26 -2.13 -1.15 13.78
N GLU A 27 -3.13 -0.97 12.92
CA GLU A 27 -4.49 -0.63 13.33
C GLU A 27 -5.10 -1.72 14.22
N ALA A 28 -4.87 -2.99 13.86
CA ALA A 28 -5.28 -4.14 14.64
C ALA A 28 -4.44 -4.36 15.91
N LYS A 29 -3.38 -3.59 16.13
CA LYS A 29 -2.42 -3.78 17.24
C LYS A 29 -1.97 -5.24 17.35
N ALA A 30 -1.75 -5.89 16.20
CA ALA A 30 -1.39 -7.30 16.12
C ALA A 30 0.07 -7.49 16.61
N ASP A 31 0.35 -8.63 17.26
CA ASP A 31 1.72 -9.11 17.46
C ASP A 31 2.17 -9.82 16.18
N TYR A 32 3.17 -9.28 15.49
CA TYR A 32 3.62 -9.86 14.23
C TYR A 32 5.14 -9.76 14.06
N THR A 33 5.68 -10.65 13.23
CA THR A 33 7.06 -10.58 12.77
C THR A 33 7.11 -10.03 11.36
N PHE A 34 7.93 -9.01 11.12
CA PHE A 34 8.25 -8.59 9.76
C PHE A 34 9.52 -9.30 9.28
N TYR A 35 9.41 -10.04 8.18
CA TYR A 35 10.54 -10.66 7.51
C TYR A 35 10.83 -9.92 6.20
N ALA A 36 11.95 -9.22 6.16
CA ALA A 36 12.36 -8.45 5.00
C ALA A 36 12.74 -9.37 3.83
N VAL A 37 12.11 -9.16 2.67
CA VAL A 37 12.41 -9.83 1.41
C VAL A 37 12.88 -8.78 0.40
N ASP A 38 14.17 -8.78 0.09
CA ASP A 38 14.70 -7.97 -1.00
C ASP A 38 14.47 -8.70 -2.33
N ILE A 39 13.59 -8.17 -3.17
CA ILE A 39 13.25 -8.76 -4.47
C ILE A 39 14.42 -8.77 -5.47
N ARG A 40 15.52 -8.06 -5.16
CA ARG A 40 16.74 -8.03 -5.98
C ARG A 40 17.69 -9.17 -5.61
N ASP A 41 17.58 -9.71 -4.40
CA ASP A 41 18.31 -10.89 -3.95
C ASP A 41 17.66 -12.14 -4.56
N GLN A 42 18.23 -12.63 -5.67
CA GLN A 42 17.66 -13.74 -6.43
C GLN A 42 17.55 -15.04 -5.61
N PRO A 43 18.59 -15.48 -4.86
CA PRO A 43 18.45 -16.63 -3.95
C PRO A 43 17.33 -16.47 -2.91
N LEU A 44 17.24 -15.30 -2.25
CA LEU A 44 16.20 -15.06 -1.26
C LEU A 44 14.80 -15.06 -1.89
N MET A 45 14.67 -14.43 -3.05
CA MET A 45 13.42 -14.36 -3.79
C MET A 45 12.98 -15.74 -4.32
N ALA A 46 13.93 -16.58 -4.75
CA ALA A 46 13.65 -17.96 -5.15
C ALA A 46 13.13 -18.79 -3.97
N TRP A 47 13.81 -18.73 -2.82
CA TRP A 47 13.33 -19.38 -1.59
C TRP A 47 11.93 -18.90 -1.19
N TYR A 48 11.69 -17.58 -1.23
CA TYR A 48 10.39 -16.99 -0.89
C TYR A 48 9.29 -17.48 -1.84
N ALA A 49 9.57 -17.46 -3.15
CA ALA A 49 8.66 -17.95 -4.16
C ALA A 49 8.36 -19.44 -3.94
N GLU A 50 9.35 -20.29 -3.67
CA GLU A 50 9.12 -21.73 -3.52
C GLU A 50 8.44 -22.11 -2.20
N THR A 51 8.79 -21.43 -1.10
CA THR A 51 8.42 -21.86 0.26
C THR A 51 7.20 -21.10 0.78
N ILE A 52 7.08 -19.81 0.49
CA ILE A 52 6.06 -18.94 1.09
C ILE A 52 4.94 -18.63 0.10
N ASN A 53 5.26 -18.32 -1.16
CA ASN A 53 4.28 -17.91 -2.16
C ASN A 53 4.48 -18.60 -3.54
N PRO A 54 4.30 -19.93 -3.65
CA PRO A 54 4.57 -20.70 -4.87
C PRO A 54 3.74 -20.30 -6.08
N VAL A 55 2.52 -19.79 -5.85
CA VAL A 55 1.61 -19.38 -6.92
C VAL A 55 1.86 -17.92 -7.31
N GLY A 56 1.82 -17.00 -6.35
CA GLY A 56 1.87 -15.57 -6.63
C GLY A 56 3.29 -15.04 -6.89
N LYS A 57 4.32 -15.65 -6.28
CA LYS A 57 5.74 -15.28 -6.43
C LYS A 57 6.02 -13.77 -6.27
N GLN A 58 5.20 -13.08 -5.50
CA GLN A 58 5.25 -11.64 -5.31
C GLN A 58 4.95 -11.26 -3.86
N ILE A 59 5.52 -10.15 -3.41
CA ILE A 59 5.29 -9.58 -2.08
C ILE A 59 4.08 -8.62 -2.11
N PRO A 60 3.31 -8.48 -1.01
CA PRO A 60 3.46 -9.18 0.27
C PRO A 60 2.83 -10.59 0.28
N ALA A 61 3.29 -11.41 1.23
CA ALA A 61 2.53 -12.55 1.75
C ALA A 61 2.63 -12.59 3.27
N ILE A 62 1.68 -13.26 3.94
CA ILE A 62 1.75 -13.57 5.36
C ILE A 62 1.72 -15.08 5.60
N THR A 63 2.27 -15.53 6.71
CA THR A 63 1.92 -16.82 7.32
C THR A 63 1.13 -16.58 8.60
N TYR A 64 0.12 -17.42 8.84
CA TYR A 64 -0.73 -17.40 10.02
C TYR A 64 -0.74 -18.80 10.66
N GLY A 65 -0.15 -18.94 11.84
CA GLY A 65 0.05 -20.24 12.47
C GLY A 65 0.87 -20.16 13.76
N PRO A 66 1.41 -21.28 14.26
CA PRO A 66 2.31 -21.27 15.42
C PRO A 66 3.52 -20.35 15.20
N LYS A 67 3.98 -19.70 16.27
CA LYS A 67 5.20 -18.88 16.21
C LYS A 67 6.42 -19.77 15.99
N GLY A 68 7.25 -19.43 15.01
CA GLY A 68 8.41 -20.23 14.62
C GLY A 68 9.39 -19.44 13.76
N ASP A 69 10.32 -20.14 13.12
CA ASP A 69 11.30 -19.54 12.19
C ASP A 69 10.59 -19.04 10.91
N PRO A 70 10.67 -17.74 10.58
CA PRO A 70 10.15 -17.21 9.32
C PRO A 70 10.68 -17.92 8.06
N ARG A 71 11.90 -18.47 8.10
CA ARG A 71 12.49 -19.20 6.96
C ARG A 71 11.96 -20.62 6.76
N ASN A 72 11.30 -21.16 7.79
CA ASN A 72 10.76 -22.51 7.78
C ASN A 72 9.46 -22.52 8.60
N PRO A 73 8.37 -21.91 8.08
CA PRO A 73 7.10 -21.86 8.79
C PRO A 73 6.59 -23.28 9.06
N ALA A 74 5.91 -23.45 10.20
CA ALA A 74 5.35 -24.75 10.58
C ALA A 74 4.37 -25.25 9.50
N PRO A 75 4.34 -26.56 9.17
CA PRO A 75 3.48 -27.11 8.10
C PRO A 75 1.99 -26.78 8.22
N GLU A 76 1.51 -26.55 9.43
CA GLU A 76 0.14 -26.13 9.76
C GLU A 76 -0.13 -24.63 9.54
N SER A 77 0.89 -23.83 9.23
CA SER A 77 0.74 -22.39 8.98
C SER A 77 0.08 -22.14 7.64
N ALA A 78 -0.98 -21.33 7.62
CA ALA A 78 -1.62 -20.90 6.38
C ALA A 78 -0.82 -19.76 5.74
N ALA A 79 -0.42 -19.92 4.48
CA ALA A 79 0.17 -18.85 3.67
C ALA A 79 -0.93 -18.09 2.90
N ILE A 80 -0.93 -16.77 2.99
CA ILE A 80 -1.93 -15.89 2.34
C ILE A 80 -1.17 -14.80 1.58
N ASN A 81 -1.47 -14.64 0.30
CA ASN A 81 -0.89 -13.64 -0.59
C ASN A 81 -1.97 -12.65 -1.06
N GLU A 82 -1.59 -11.71 -1.93
CA GLU A 82 -2.43 -10.61 -2.42
C GLU A 82 -2.81 -9.60 -1.33
N SER A 83 -2.24 -8.39 -1.40
CA SER A 83 -2.38 -7.39 -0.34
C SER A 83 -3.84 -7.16 0.09
N LEU A 84 -4.79 -7.06 -0.85
CA LEU A 84 -6.20 -6.83 -0.54
C LEU A 84 -6.91 -8.05 0.06
N VAL A 85 -6.51 -9.27 -0.31
CA VAL A 85 -7.02 -10.49 0.32
C VAL A 85 -6.51 -10.59 1.75
N ILE A 86 -5.23 -10.26 1.96
CA ILE A 86 -4.64 -10.18 3.31
C ILE A 86 -5.38 -9.14 4.16
N LEU A 87 -5.75 -7.98 3.61
CA LEU A 87 -6.51 -6.97 4.34
C LEU A 87 -7.87 -7.48 4.83
N GLU A 88 -8.64 -8.14 3.98
CA GLU A 88 -9.93 -8.73 4.37
C GLU A 88 -9.74 -9.85 5.40
N PHE A 89 -8.72 -10.71 5.22
CA PHE A 89 -8.36 -11.73 6.22
C PHE A 89 -8.03 -11.12 7.58
N LEU A 90 -7.27 -10.02 7.63
CA LEU A 90 -6.97 -9.34 8.89
C LEU A 90 -8.22 -8.71 9.51
N ALA A 91 -9.18 -8.23 8.71
CA ALA A 91 -10.46 -7.74 9.22
C ALA A 91 -11.28 -8.87 9.86
N ASP A 92 -11.21 -10.10 9.32
CA ASP A 92 -11.88 -11.27 9.89
C ASP A 92 -11.18 -11.80 11.16
N VAL A 93 -9.84 -11.76 11.20
CA VAL A 93 -9.05 -12.18 12.38
C VAL A 93 -9.17 -11.17 13.52
N PHE A 94 -9.30 -9.88 13.21
CA PHE A 94 -9.34 -8.79 14.20
C PHE A 94 -10.63 -7.96 14.09
N PRO A 95 -11.82 -8.54 14.37
CA PRO A 95 -13.09 -7.81 14.23
C PRO A 95 -13.18 -6.59 15.16
N GLU A 96 -12.57 -6.66 16.35
CA GLU A 96 -12.50 -5.57 17.33
C GLU A 96 -11.64 -4.38 16.89
N ALA A 97 -10.81 -4.56 15.85
CA ALA A 97 -10.04 -3.46 15.26
C ALA A 97 -10.91 -2.59 14.34
N HIS A 98 -12.12 -3.03 14.01
CA HIS A 98 -13.06 -2.32 13.14
C HIS A 98 -12.45 -1.84 11.82
N LEU A 99 -11.54 -2.66 11.25
CA LEU A 99 -10.93 -2.39 9.94
C LEU A 99 -11.97 -2.25 8.82
N LEU A 100 -13.14 -2.87 9.01
CA LEU A 100 -14.33 -2.65 8.22
C LEU A 100 -15.48 -2.21 9.14
N PRO A 101 -16.40 -1.37 8.63
CA PRO A 101 -17.61 -1.04 9.35
C PRO A 101 -18.50 -2.27 9.52
N VAL A 102 -19.38 -2.23 10.53
CA VAL A 102 -20.37 -3.29 10.80
C VAL A 102 -21.50 -3.28 9.77
N ASP A 103 -21.94 -2.09 9.36
CA ASP A 103 -23.04 -1.92 8.41
C ASP A 103 -22.69 -2.50 7.02
N PRO A 104 -23.51 -3.42 6.46
CA PRO A 104 -23.22 -4.04 5.17
C PRO A 104 -23.11 -3.07 4.00
N ILE A 105 -23.87 -1.97 4.00
CA ILE A 105 -23.83 -0.97 2.93
C ILE A 105 -22.52 -0.17 3.01
N LEU A 106 -22.08 0.20 4.21
CA LEU A 106 -20.78 0.83 4.41
C LEU A 106 -19.63 -0.11 4.03
N ARG A 107 -19.73 -1.41 4.32
CA ARG A 107 -18.76 -2.42 3.84
C ARG A 107 -18.69 -2.46 2.31
N ALA A 108 -19.84 -2.38 1.64
CA ALA A 108 -19.88 -2.32 0.17
C ALA A 108 -19.25 -1.02 -0.35
N ARG A 109 -19.48 0.12 0.29
CA ARG A 109 -18.84 1.40 -0.07
C ARG A 109 -17.32 1.34 0.07
N VAL A 110 -16.81 0.75 1.16
CA VAL A 110 -15.37 0.52 1.34
C VAL A 110 -14.80 -0.27 0.16
N ARG A 111 -15.44 -1.38 -0.21
CA ARG A 111 -14.95 -2.24 -1.31
C ARG A 111 -15.04 -1.57 -2.68
N LEU A 112 -16.09 -0.78 -2.93
CA LEU A 112 -16.20 0.02 -4.16
C LEU A 112 -15.09 1.06 -4.25
N PHE A 113 -14.76 1.73 -3.15
CA PHE A 113 -13.64 2.66 -3.10
C PHE A 113 -12.31 1.96 -3.39
N ILE A 114 -12.05 0.80 -2.76
CA ILE A 114 -10.85 -0.02 -3.04
C ILE A 114 -10.79 -0.41 -4.52
N ASN A 115 -11.91 -0.80 -5.13
CA ASN A 115 -11.96 -1.13 -6.55
C ASN A 115 -11.60 0.08 -7.44
N THR A 116 -12.04 1.28 -7.07
CA THR A 116 -11.62 2.52 -7.76
C THR A 116 -10.13 2.81 -7.57
N VAL A 117 -9.59 2.60 -6.38
CA VAL A 117 -8.15 2.71 -6.11
C VAL A 117 -7.36 1.80 -7.06
N GLU A 118 -7.71 0.51 -7.14
CA GLU A 118 -7.00 -0.45 -8.00
C GLU A 118 -7.12 -0.11 -9.48
N SER A 119 -8.34 0.11 -9.97
CA SER A 119 -8.61 0.28 -11.39
C SER A 119 -8.20 1.64 -11.95
N LYS A 120 -7.94 2.63 -11.09
CA LYS A 120 -7.61 4.01 -11.49
C LYS A 120 -6.26 4.46 -10.96
N LEU A 121 -6.12 4.59 -9.64
CA LEU A 121 -4.91 5.16 -9.04
C LEU A 121 -3.70 4.22 -9.13
N VAL A 122 -3.87 2.94 -8.78
CA VAL A 122 -2.79 1.95 -8.86
C VAL A 122 -2.39 1.70 -10.31
N GLU A 123 -3.36 1.69 -11.24
CA GLU A 123 -3.07 1.58 -12.67
C GLU A 123 -2.29 2.80 -13.19
N GLY A 124 -2.73 4.01 -12.87
CA GLY A 124 -1.99 5.24 -13.21
C GLY A 124 -0.59 5.26 -12.60
N PHE A 125 -0.43 4.79 -11.37
CA PHE A 125 0.87 4.64 -10.71
C PHE A 125 1.79 3.68 -11.47
N ARG A 126 1.30 2.49 -11.86
CA ARG A 126 2.07 1.52 -12.65
C ARG A 126 2.48 2.09 -13.99
N GLN A 127 1.53 2.72 -14.69
CA GLN A 127 1.78 3.32 -16.00
C GLN A 127 2.78 4.47 -15.92
N PHE A 128 2.67 5.35 -14.93
CA PHE A 128 3.52 6.55 -14.87
C PHE A 128 4.93 6.27 -14.34
N PHE A 129 5.06 5.46 -13.28
CA PHE A 129 6.35 5.25 -12.60
C PHE A 129 7.13 4.02 -13.06
N PHE A 130 6.51 3.07 -13.75
CA PHE A 130 7.19 1.83 -14.14
C PHE A 130 7.15 1.56 -15.65
N ALA A 131 5.98 1.70 -16.29
CA ALA A 131 5.87 1.44 -17.72
C ALA A 131 6.19 2.67 -18.59
N TYR A 132 5.94 3.86 -18.07
CA TYR A 132 5.96 5.16 -18.75
C TYR A 132 5.31 5.13 -20.14
N THR A 133 4.02 4.78 -20.20
CA THR A 133 3.25 4.71 -21.45
C THR A 133 2.76 6.09 -21.92
N PRO A 134 2.49 6.29 -23.22
CA PRO A 134 1.91 7.54 -23.71
C PRO A 134 0.61 7.92 -22.97
N GLY A 135 0.55 9.13 -22.42
CA GLY A 135 -0.60 9.63 -21.66
C GLY A 135 -0.71 9.13 -20.22
N ALA A 136 0.33 8.46 -19.68
CA ALA A 136 0.32 7.96 -18.32
C ALA A 136 0.12 9.06 -17.26
N ASP A 137 0.54 10.29 -17.55
CA ASP A 137 0.32 11.46 -16.68
C ASP A 137 -1.17 11.78 -16.51
N ALA A 138 -1.92 11.77 -17.62
CA ALA A 138 -3.38 11.96 -17.61
C ALA A 138 -4.10 10.81 -16.90
N VAL A 139 -3.63 9.56 -17.07
CA VAL A 139 -4.18 8.40 -16.36
C VAL A 139 -3.95 8.52 -14.85
N LEU A 140 -2.75 8.92 -14.43
CA LEU A 140 -2.44 9.15 -13.01
C LEU A 140 -3.30 10.26 -12.40
N LEU A 141 -3.43 11.41 -13.09
CA LEU A 141 -4.28 12.51 -12.64
C LEU A 141 -5.76 12.11 -12.56
N SER A 142 -6.27 11.36 -13.54
CA SER A 142 -7.64 10.84 -13.50
C SER A 142 -7.86 9.88 -12.33
N GLY A 143 -6.82 9.11 -11.95
CA GLY A 143 -6.82 8.31 -10.74
C GLY A 143 -7.04 9.15 -9.49
N PHE A 144 -6.29 10.23 -9.34
CA PHE A 144 -6.46 11.17 -8.22
C PHE A 144 -7.82 11.86 -8.21
N GLU A 145 -8.34 12.28 -9.37
CA GLU A 145 -9.67 12.86 -9.50
C GLU A 145 -10.76 11.87 -9.09
N ALA A 146 -10.65 10.60 -9.50
CA ALA A 146 -11.60 9.56 -9.15
C ALA A 146 -11.61 9.28 -7.64
N ILE A 147 -10.44 9.25 -7.00
CA ILE A 147 -10.35 9.14 -5.54
C ILE A 147 -11.02 10.33 -4.86
N GLN A 148 -10.65 11.55 -5.25
CA GLN A 148 -11.21 12.75 -4.64
C GLN A 148 -12.74 12.82 -4.77
N ALA A 149 -13.29 12.44 -5.92
CA ALA A 149 -14.72 12.45 -6.17
C ALA A 149 -15.51 11.49 -5.25
N LEU A 150 -14.86 10.46 -4.72
CA LEU A 150 -15.47 9.51 -3.80
C LEU A 150 -15.29 9.89 -2.32
N LEU A 151 -14.42 10.85 -2.01
CA LEU A 151 -14.19 11.27 -0.63
C LEU A 151 -15.36 12.11 -0.11
N PRO A 152 -15.81 11.92 1.14
CA PRO A 152 -16.70 12.87 1.80
C PRO A 152 -15.99 14.22 1.99
N PRO A 153 -16.71 15.32 2.29
CA PRO A 153 -16.10 16.64 2.45
C PRO A 153 -14.97 16.72 3.49
N THR A 154 -15.01 15.87 4.52
CA THR A 154 -13.99 15.76 5.58
C THR A 154 -13.85 14.31 6.02
N GLY A 155 -12.71 13.95 6.63
CA GLY A 155 -12.49 12.61 7.18
C GLY A 155 -12.10 11.57 6.12
N PHE A 156 -12.40 10.30 6.39
CA PHE A 156 -11.89 9.17 5.62
C PHE A 156 -12.86 8.68 4.55
N ALA A 157 -12.40 7.79 3.66
CA ALA A 157 -13.14 7.35 2.47
C ALA A 157 -14.54 6.81 2.77
N ALA A 158 -14.73 6.17 3.92
CA ALA A 158 -16.02 5.66 4.39
C ALA A 158 -16.54 6.41 5.63
N GLY A 159 -16.09 7.65 5.85
CA GLY A 159 -16.33 8.43 7.06
C GLY A 159 -15.28 8.14 8.13
N GLU A 160 -15.33 6.95 8.71
CA GLU A 160 -14.28 6.44 9.61
C GLU A 160 -13.17 5.73 8.84
N TRP A 161 -11.99 5.64 9.46
CA TRP A 161 -10.84 4.93 8.89
C TRP A 161 -11.16 3.45 8.71
N SER A 162 -10.85 2.92 7.53
CA SER A 162 -11.19 1.56 7.16
C SER A 162 -10.17 0.96 6.19
N LEU A 163 -10.44 -0.26 5.71
CA LEU A 163 -9.67 -0.87 4.63
C LEU A 163 -9.62 -0.01 3.35
N ALA A 164 -10.60 0.87 3.12
CA ALA A 164 -10.58 1.79 1.98
C ALA A 164 -9.35 2.72 2.06
N ASP A 165 -9.12 3.27 3.24
CA ASP A 165 -8.03 4.19 3.49
C ASP A 165 -6.70 3.46 3.56
N ILE A 166 -6.66 2.29 4.22
CA ILE A 166 -5.48 1.42 4.24
C ILE A 166 -5.05 1.04 2.82
N ALA A 167 -5.99 0.76 1.91
CA ALA A 167 -5.67 0.43 0.53
C ALA A 167 -5.14 1.63 -0.27
N ALA A 168 -5.68 2.83 -0.04
CA ALA A 168 -5.30 4.04 -0.77
C ALA A 168 -4.05 4.73 -0.24
N ALA A 169 -3.87 4.76 1.09
CA ALA A 169 -2.89 5.57 1.80
C ALA A 169 -1.44 5.38 1.30
N PRO A 170 -0.94 4.14 1.08
CA PRO A 170 0.38 3.97 0.50
C PRO A 170 0.50 4.60 -0.88
N PHE A 171 -0.51 4.46 -1.75
CA PHE A 171 -0.42 4.97 -3.12
C PHE A 171 -0.49 6.49 -3.16
N THR A 172 -1.41 7.10 -2.40
CA THR A 172 -1.53 8.56 -2.39
C THR A 172 -0.28 9.23 -1.81
N ALA A 173 0.23 8.74 -0.68
CA ALA A 173 1.42 9.33 -0.05
C ALA A 173 2.72 9.06 -0.82
N TRP A 174 2.89 7.87 -1.39
CA TRP A 174 4.12 7.53 -2.10
C TRP A 174 4.18 8.22 -3.44
N VAL A 175 3.09 8.24 -4.21
CA VAL A 175 3.03 9.00 -5.45
C VAL A 175 3.33 10.47 -5.17
N TYR A 176 2.72 11.06 -4.14
CA TYR A 176 2.97 12.44 -3.78
C TYR A 176 4.45 12.70 -3.49
N LEU A 177 5.09 11.88 -2.66
CA LEU A 177 6.52 11.96 -2.36
C LEU A 177 7.39 11.79 -3.62
N MET A 178 7.05 10.83 -4.48
CA MET A 178 7.84 10.54 -5.68
C MET A 178 7.72 11.66 -6.71
N LEU A 179 6.55 12.28 -6.86
CA LEU A 179 6.36 13.47 -7.69
C LEU A 179 7.11 14.68 -7.13
N GLU A 180 7.04 14.92 -5.81
CA GLU A 180 7.76 15.99 -5.10
C GLU A 180 9.27 15.96 -5.35
N HIS A 181 9.83 14.75 -5.45
CA HIS A 181 11.27 14.53 -5.65
C HIS A 181 11.65 14.15 -7.08
N ASP A 182 10.72 14.28 -8.05
CA ASP A 182 10.93 14.00 -9.47
C ASP A 182 11.51 12.59 -9.74
N LEU A 183 11.05 11.61 -8.95
CA LEU A 183 11.54 10.23 -8.96
C LEU A 183 10.73 9.39 -9.95
N GLY A 184 11.34 9.00 -11.06
CA GLY A 184 10.76 8.08 -12.02
C GLY A 184 11.50 8.05 -13.35
N PRO A 185 11.10 7.14 -14.26
CA PRO A 185 11.74 6.96 -15.57
C PRO A 185 11.40 8.09 -16.56
N PHE A 186 10.51 9.01 -16.20
CA PHE A 186 10.06 10.12 -17.04
C PHE A 186 11.10 11.25 -17.17
N PRO A 187 11.00 12.09 -18.22
CA PRO A 187 11.81 13.29 -18.38
C PRO A 187 11.87 14.17 -17.14
N ALA A 188 13.04 14.78 -16.93
CA ALA A 188 13.29 15.67 -15.81
C ALA A 188 12.25 16.80 -15.73
N GLY A 189 11.68 17.01 -14.54
CA GLY A 189 10.67 18.01 -14.25
C GLY A 189 9.23 17.57 -14.53
N GLU A 190 8.99 16.40 -15.15
CA GLU A 190 7.63 15.92 -15.38
C GLU A 190 6.92 15.56 -14.06
N GLY A 191 7.63 14.96 -13.10
CA GLY A 191 7.11 14.68 -11.77
C GLY A 191 6.77 15.95 -11.02
N LEU A 192 7.67 16.95 -11.05
CA LEU A 192 7.45 18.26 -10.43
C LEU A 192 6.26 19.01 -11.07
N ARG A 193 6.08 18.90 -12.39
CA ARG A 193 4.92 19.49 -13.07
C ARG A 193 3.60 18.94 -12.54
N LEU A 194 3.52 17.62 -12.38
CA LEU A 194 2.34 16.96 -11.82
C LEU A 194 2.16 17.29 -10.33
N PHE A 195 3.25 17.35 -9.57
CA PHE A 195 3.24 17.77 -8.17
C PHE A 195 2.63 19.16 -7.99
N GLU A 196 3.08 20.15 -8.77
CA GLU A 196 2.51 21.50 -8.70
C GLU A 196 1.05 21.55 -9.16
N LEU A 197 0.64 20.70 -10.10
CA LEU A 197 -0.77 20.57 -10.48
C LEU A 197 -1.64 20.03 -9.35
N LEU A 198 -1.15 19.03 -8.59
CA LEU A 198 -1.82 18.49 -7.41
C LEU A 198 -1.95 19.51 -6.27
N LYS A 199 -1.17 20.60 -6.29
CA LYS A 199 -1.29 21.72 -5.34
C LYS A 199 -2.33 22.77 -5.74
N SER A 200 -2.94 22.63 -6.91
CA SER A 200 -4.01 23.54 -7.34
C SER A 200 -5.29 23.37 -6.49
N PRO A 201 -6.16 24.40 -6.40
CA PRO A 201 -7.43 24.32 -5.66
C PRO A 201 -8.34 23.16 -6.08
N LYS A 202 -8.17 22.65 -7.31
CA LYS A 202 -8.89 21.48 -7.83
C LYS A 202 -8.68 20.23 -6.97
N PHE A 203 -7.51 20.07 -6.36
CA PHE A 203 -7.13 18.88 -5.57
C PHE A 203 -7.10 19.16 -4.06
N ALA A 204 -7.67 20.28 -3.60
CA ALA A 204 -7.63 20.69 -2.20
C ALA A 204 -8.18 19.60 -1.24
N ARG A 205 -9.24 18.89 -1.65
CA ARG A 205 -9.82 17.83 -0.81
C ARG A 205 -8.92 16.60 -0.75
N LEU A 206 -8.31 16.21 -1.86
CA LEU A 206 -7.34 15.12 -1.92
C LEU A 206 -6.12 15.42 -1.03
N LEU A 207 -5.60 16.65 -1.08
CA LEU A 207 -4.46 17.05 -0.25
C LEU A 207 -4.81 17.00 1.24
N ALA A 208 -5.98 17.52 1.63
CA ALA A 208 -6.47 17.40 2.99
C ALA A 208 -6.57 15.93 3.44
N TYR A 209 -7.06 15.04 2.57
CA TYR A 209 -7.10 13.60 2.84
C TYR A 209 -5.71 12.99 3.03
N ILE A 210 -4.74 13.36 2.17
CA ILE A 210 -3.35 12.88 2.29
C ILE A 210 -2.74 13.35 3.61
N GLU A 211 -2.98 14.58 4.03
CA GLU A 211 -2.55 15.10 5.34
C GLU A 211 -3.20 14.33 6.49
N GLU A 212 -4.53 14.14 6.47
CA GLU A 212 -5.27 13.36 7.47
C GLU A 212 -4.73 11.93 7.60
N VAL A 213 -4.41 11.28 6.46
CA VAL A 213 -3.79 9.94 6.39
C VAL A 213 -2.39 9.95 7.00
N GLN A 214 -1.53 10.91 6.63
CA GLN A 214 -0.15 10.97 7.10
C GLN A 214 -0.04 11.31 8.58
N GLU A 215 -1.04 12.01 9.14
CA GLU A 215 -1.10 12.30 10.56
C GLU A 215 -1.48 11.09 11.42
N ARG A 216 -2.04 10.05 10.81
CA ARG A 216 -2.50 8.85 11.52
C ARG A 216 -1.32 8.10 12.18
N PRO A 217 -1.44 7.69 13.46
CA PRO A 217 -0.32 7.05 14.18
C PRO A 217 0.20 5.77 13.53
N SER A 218 -0.66 4.93 12.96
CA SER A 218 -0.25 3.73 12.22
C SER A 218 0.63 4.10 11.03
N PHE A 219 0.20 5.05 10.21
CA PHE A 219 0.95 5.53 9.05
C PHE A 219 2.32 6.07 9.45
N LYS A 220 2.41 6.87 10.51
CA LYS A 220 3.70 7.37 11.02
C LYS A 220 4.65 6.25 11.46
N ARG A 221 4.13 5.16 12.02
CA ARG A 221 4.95 3.99 12.43
C ARG A 221 5.39 3.11 11.26
N THR A 222 4.60 3.06 10.18
CA THR A 222 4.83 2.15 9.05
C THR A 222 5.50 2.82 7.86
N PHE A 223 5.50 4.14 7.79
CA PHE A 223 6.19 4.91 6.76
C PHE A 223 7.68 5.09 7.13
N TRP A 224 8.48 4.05 6.88
CA TRP A 224 9.87 3.98 7.35
C TRP A 224 10.81 4.92 6.60
N GLY A 225 10.93 6.16 7.09
CA GLY A 225 11.90 7.17 6.66
C GLY A 225 11.66 7.67 5.24
N LYS A 226 11.17 8.92 5.10
CA LYS A 226 11.02 9.60 3.79
C LYS A 226 12.34 9.58 3.01
N ASP A 227 13.43 9.99 3.66
CA ASP A 227 14.75 10.08 3.03
C ASP A 227 15.24 8.71 2.53
N LEU A 228 15.14 7.67 3.36
CA LEU A 228 15.52 6.31 2.96
C LEU A 228 14.66 5.76 1.81
N THR A 229 13.40 6.19 1.72
CA THR A 229 12.52 5.82 0.61
C THR A 229 12.94 6.54 -0.68
N ILE A 230 13.26 7.83 -0.59
CA ILE A 230 13.80 8.63 -1.70
C ILE A 230 15.12 8.02 -2.19
N GLU A 231 16.06 7.74 -1.30
CA GLU A 231 17.35 7.14 -1.62
C GLU A 231 17.18 5.78 -2.30
N PHE A 232 16.29 4.93 -1.76
CA PHE A 232 16.01 3.62 -2.34
C PHE A 232 15.51 3.73 -3.79
N TRP A 233 14.48 4.56 -4.04
CA TRP A 233 13.92 4.70 -5.39
C TRP A 233 14.86 5.42 -6.35
N ARG A 234 15.64 6.40 -5.85
CA ARG A 234 16.67 7.07 -6.64
C ARG A 234 17.78 6.13 -7.10
N ALA A 235 18.08 5.09 -6.31
CA ALA A 235 19.09 4.08 -6.65
C ALA A 235 18.53 2.93 -7.50
N ASP A 236 17.21 2.82 -7.67
CA ASP A 236 16.60 1.75 -8.46
C ASP A 236 16.87 1.97 -9.95
N SER A 237 17.33 0.92 -10.64
CA SER A 237 17.68 0.99 -12.06
C SER A 237 16.47 1.28 -12.94
N ARG A 238 15.26 0.89 -12.52
CA ARG A 238 14.00 1.16 -13.23
C ARG A 238 13.58 2.63 -13.18
N PHE A 239 14.16 3.38 -12.24
CA PHE A 239 13.88 4.80 -12.00
C PHE A 239 14.95 5.71 -12.58
N GLN A 240 15.97 5.13 -13.24
CA GLN A 240 16.95 5.92 -13.98
C GLN A 240 16.32 6.38 -15.30
N ARG A 241 16.49 7.67 -15.59
CA ARG A 241 16.06 8.26 -16.86
C ARG A 241 16.92 7.66 -17.98
N GLN A 242 16.28 7.26 -19.07
CA GLN A 242 16.99 6.86 -20.29
C GLN A 242 17.56 8.08 -21.01
#